data_AF-A0A379FK33-F1
#
_entry.id   AF-A0A379FK33-F1
#
_cell.length_a   1.000
_cell.length_b   1.000
_cell.length_c   1.000
_cell.angle_alpha   90.00
_cell.angle_beta   90.00
_cell.angle_gamma   90.00
#
_symmetry.space_group_name_H-M   'P 1'
#
loop_
_entity.id
_entity.type
_entity.pdbx_description
1 polymer ?
#
loop_
_entity_poly.entity_id
_entity_poly.type
_entity_poly.pdbx_seq_one_letter_code
_entity_poly.pdbx_strand_id
1 'polypeptide(L)'
;MITIIQLTCFSSKILWLKKTTSINQDTTQTPSFEASMQELEQIVNRLESGELPLEEALNEFEHGVRLARVGQKTLQDAEQRVRILLKEDDDATPDDFIQEAE
;
A
#
# COMPACT_ATOMS: atom_id res chain seq x y z
N MET A 1 18.59 18.59 45.74
CA MET A 1 17.77 19.01 44.58
C MET A 1 18.34 18.45 43.27
N ILE A 2 18.54 17.13 43.16
CA ILE A 2 19.01 16.48 41.91
C ILE A 2 18.08 15.30 41.51
N THR A 3 17.21 14.82 42.40
CA THR A 3 16.40 13.61 42.17
C THR A 3 15.06 13.84 41.46
N ILE A 4 14.62 15.08 41.24
CA ILE A 4 13.33 15.39 40.60
C ILE A 4 13.44 15.41 39.05
N ILE A 5 14.65 15.50 38.48
CA ILE A 5 14.85 15.61 37.02
C ILE A 5 14.81 14.24 36.31
N GLN A 6 15.02 13.11 37.01
CA GLN A 6 15.02 11.78 36.39
C GLN A 6 13.59 11.25 36.08
N LEU A 7 12.58 11.62 36.88
CA LEU A 7 11.23 11.08 36.74
C LEU A 7 10.45 11.70 35.57
N THR A 8 10.74 12.97 35.23
CA THR A 8 10.16 13.62 34.05
C THR A 8 10.78 13.09 32.74
N CYS A 9 12.03 12.64 32.76
CA CYS A 9 12.67 12.04 31.59
C CYS A 9 12.18 10.61 31.29
N PHE A 10 11.83 9.81 32.31
CA PHE A 10 11.36 8.44 32.10
C PHE A 10 9.92 8.37 31.56
N SER A 11 9.03 9.28 31.99
CA SER A 11 7.66 9.34 31.49
C SER A 11 7.58 9.75 30.01
N SER A 12 8.51 10.59 29.54
CA SER A 12 8.60 10.98 28.12
C SER A 12 9.15 9.85 27.23
N LYS A 13 9.99 8.94 27.77
CA LYS A 13 10.57 7.81 27.03
C LYS A 13 9.55 6.70 26.76
N ILE A 14 8.61 6.47 27.67
CA ILE A 14 7.50 5.51 27.49
C ILE A 14 6.47 6.04 26.47
N LEU A 15 6.28 7.37 26.42
CA LEU A 15 5.42 8.00 25.40
C LEU A 15 6.03 7.94 23.99
N TRP A 16 7.36 7.89 23.88
CA TRP A 16 8.05 7.68 22.61
C TRP A 16 8.02 6.21 22.14
N LEU A 17 7.89 5.24 23.06
CA LEU A 17 7.93 3.81 22.74
C LEU A 17 6.60 3.25 22.19
N LYS A 18 5.46 3.91 22.42
CA LYS A 18 4.16 3.55 21.79
C LYS A 18 3.97 4.18 20.41
N LYS A 19 4.94 4.99 19.94
CA LYS A 19 4.85 5.75 18.68
C LYS A 19 5.73 5.14 17.58
N THR A 20 5.73 3.82 17.44
CA THR A 20 6.43 3.11 16.35
C THR A 20 5.60 1.96 15.74
N THR A 21 4.27 2.09 15.72
CA THR A 21 3.39 1.25 14.90
C THR A 21 2.15 2.07 14.54
N SER A 22 2.36 3.09 13.69
CA SER A 22 1.24 3.76 13.03
C SER A 22 1.44 3.56 11.54
N ILE A 23 0.72 2.56 11.03
CA ILE A 23 0.57 2.28 9.60
C ILE A 23 0.08 3.56 8.94
N ASN A 24 0.75 3.93 7.85
CA ASN A 24 0.51 5.17 7.12
C ASN A 24 -0.83 5.04 6.38
N GLN A 25 -1.91 5.52 7.00
CA GLN A 25 -3.19 5.71 6.33
C GLN A 25 -3.29 7.17 5.88
N ASP A 26 -2.73 7.45 4.71
CA ASP A 26 -2.99 8.69 4.00
C ASP A 26 -4.38 8.60 3.34
N THR A 27 -5.42 8.92 4.11
CA THR A 27 -6.81 8.94 3.64
C THR A 27 -7.10 10.26 2.92
N THR A 28 -6.61 10.42 1.69
CA THR A 28 -7.07 11.46 0.77
C THR A 28 -7.62 10.83 -0.50
N GLN A 29 -8.95 10.59 -0.51
CA GLN A 29 -9.83 10.40 -1.68
C GLN A 29 -9.47 9.30 -2.72
N THR A 30 -8.35 8.59 -2.57
CA THR A 30 -7.98 7.44 -3.40
C THR A 30 -8.17 6.17 -2.58
N PRO A 31 -8.94 5.16 -3.06
CA PRO A 31 -9.03 3.90 -2.36
C PRO A 31 -7.63 3.30 -2.20
N SER A 32 -7.35 2.71 -1.04
CA SER A 32 -6.08 2.00 -0.82
C SER A 32 -5.91 0.91 -1.89
N PHE A 33 -4.66 0.55 -2.19
CA PHE A 33 -4.36 -0.51 -3.16
C PHE A 33 -5.11 -1.81 -2.83
N GLU A 34 -5.09 -2.23 -1.56
CA GLU A 34 -5.78 -3.41 -1.07
C GLU A 34 -7.30 -3.32 -1.27
N ALA A 35 -7.90 -2.17 -0.95
CA ALA A 35 -9.33 -1.94 -1.19
C ALA A 35 -9.68 -2.02 -2.69
N SER A 36 -8.84 -1.45 -3.55
CA SER A 36 -9.03 -1.48 -5.01
C SER A 36 -8.94 -2.92 -5.56
N MET A 37 -8.06 -3.74 -4.99
CA MET A 37 -7.94 -5.16 -5.33
C MET A 37 -9.15 -5.97 -4.87
N GLN A 38 -9.63 -5.75 -3.64
CA GLN A 38 -10.84 -6.40 -3.14
C GLN A 38 -12.07 -6.03 -3.98
N GLU A 39 -12.18 -4.77 -4.39
CA GLU A 39 -13.27 -4.32 -5.27
C GLU A 39 -13.18 -4.97 -6.65
N LEU A 40 -11.98 -5.04 -7.24
CA LEU A 40 -11.76 -5.73 -8.52
C LEU A 40 -12.14 -7.21 -8.46
N GLU A 41 -11.78 -7.92 -7.39
CA GLU A 41 -12.19 -9.32 -7.18
C GLU A 41 -13.72 -9.47 -7.13
N GLN A 42 -14.41 -8.55 -6.46
CA GLN A 42 -15.87 -8.56 -6.42
C GLN A 42 -16.49 -8.31 -7.79
N ILE A 43 -15.93 -7.38 -8.57
CA ILE A 43 -16.36 -7.11 -9.95
C ILE A 43 -16.22 -8.37 -10.80
N VAL A 44 -15.07 -9.03 -10.75
CA VAL A 44 -14.81 -10.27 -11.50
C VAL A 44 -15.82 -11.35 -11.09
N ASN A 45 -16.04 -11.56 -9.79
CA ASN A 45 -17.02 -12.53 -9.31
C ASN A 45 -18.44 -12.24 -9.81
N ARG A 46 -18.85 -10.96 -9.88
CA ARG A 46 -20.16 -10.56 -10.41
C ARG A 46 -20.26 -10.75 -11.92
N LEU A 47 -19.20 -10.51 -12.66
CA LEU A 47 -19.16 -10.75 -14.11
C LEU A 47 -19.18 -12.26 -14.42
N GLU A 48 -18.49 -13.06 -13.62
CA GLU A 48 -18.44 -14.52 -13.77
C GLU A 48 -19.74 -15.22 -13.38
N SER A 49 -20.58 -14.62 -12.51
CA SER A 49 -21.89 -15.18 -12.18
C SER A 49 -22.83 -15.23 -13.39
N GLY A 50 -22.66 -14.33 -14.36
CA GLY A 50 -23.47 -14.25 -15.56
C GLY A 50 -24.91 -13.80 -15.33
N GLU A 51 -25.25 -13.32 -14.13
CA GLU A 51 -26.61 -12.89 -13.76
C GLU A 51 -26.88 -11.41 -14.13
N LEU A 52 -25.85 -10.67 -14.54
CA LEU A 52 -25.95 -9.25 -14.86
C LEU A 52 -26.54 -9.01 -16.26
N PRO A 53 -27.48 -8.05 -16.40
CA PRO A 53 -27.85 -7.50 -17.70
C PRO A 53 -26.64 -6.95 -18.45
N LEU A 54 -26.67 -6.98 -19.79
CA LEU A 54 -25.55 -6.55 -20.64
C LEU A 54 -25.02 -5.14 -20.30
N GLU A 55 -25.92 -4.20 -20.06
CA GLU A 55 -25.55 -2.81 -19.74
C GLU A 55 -24.80 -2.70 -18.40
N GLU A 56 -25.26 -3.45 -17.38
CA GLU A 56 -24.61 -3.51 -16.07
C GLU A 56 -23.26 -4.23 -16.16
N ALA A 57 -23.18 -5.33 -16.90
CA ALA A 57 -21.93 -6.05 -17.15
C ALA A 57 -20.88 -5.17 -17.85
N LEU A 58 -21.29 -4.33 -18.81
CA LEU A 58 -20.40 -3.37 -19.45
C LEU A 58 -19.89 -2.31 -18.47
N ASN A 59 -20.76 -1.78 -17.61
CA ASN A 59 -20.37 -0.81 -16.59
C ASN A 59 -19.39 -1.40 -15.57
N GLU A 60 -19.65 -2.62 -15.09
CA GLU A 60 -18.77 -3.36 -14.20
C GLU A 60 -17.41 -3.65 -14.85
N PHE A 61 -17.41 -4.04 -16.13
CA PHE A 61 -16.18 -4.25 -16.88
C PHE A 61 -15.34 -2.97 -17.01
N GLU A 62 -15.97 -1.85 -17.39
CA GLU A 62 -15.27 -0.56 -17.45
C GLU A 62 -14.71 -0.15 -16.09
N HIS A 63 -15.45 -0.42 -15.02
CA HIS A 63 -14.99 -0.18 -13.67
C HIS A 63 -13.77 -1.02 -13.30
N GLY A 64 -13.82 -2.33 -13.56
CA GLY A 64 -12.69 -3.23 -13.35
C GLY A 64 -11.45 -2.79 -14.12
N VAL A 65 -11.60 -2.33 -15.37
CA VAL A 65 -10.49 -1.79 -16.17
C VAL A 65 -9.88 -0.55 -15.54
N ARG A 66 -10.69 0.35 -14.97
CA ARG A 66 -10.17 1.54 -14.26
C ARG A 66 -9.37 1.15 -13.02
N LEU A 67 -9.90 0.24 -12.19
CA LEU A 67 -9.22 -0.23 -10.99
C LEU A 67 -7.89 -0.92 -11.32
N ALA A 68 -7.87 -1.78 -12.34
CA ALA A 68 -6.65 -2.45 -12.79
C ALA A 68 -5.57 -1.45 -13.24
N ARG A 69 -5.95 -0.39 -13.97
CA ARG A 69 -5.01 0.67 -14.38
C ARG A 69 -4.45 1.45 -13.19
N VAL A 70 -5.30 1.75 -12.20
CA VAL A 70 -4.86 2.43 -10.97
C VAL A 70 -3.86 1.55 -10.23
N GLY A 71 -4.19 0.26 -10.03
CA GLY A 71 -3.29 -0.69 -9.38
C GLY A 71 -1.94 -0.82 -10.07
N GLN A 72 -1.93 -0.93 -11.40
CA GLN A 72 -0.69 -0.98 -12.18
C GLN A 72 0.17 0.27 -11.95
N LYS A 73 -0.44 1.46 -11.95
CA LYS A 73 0.27 2.70 -11.70
C LYS A 73 0.85 2.74 -10.28
N THR A 74 0.08 2.33 -9.27
CA THR A 74 0.55 2.26 -7.89
C THR A 74 1.78 1.35 -7.75
N LEU A 75 1.78 0.20 -8.42
CA LEU A 75 2.91 -0.72 -8.41
C LEU A 75 4.14 -0.12 -9.12
N GLN A 76 3.95 0.58 -10.24
CA GLN A 76 5.03 1.28 -10.94
C GLN A 76 5.66 2.39 -10.08
N ASP A 77 4.82 3.17 -9.39
CA ASP A 77 5.27 4.25 -8.50
C ASP A 77 6.05 3.66 -7.30
N ALA A 78 5.58 2.54 -6.74
CA ALA A 78 6.26 1.82 -5.67
C ALA A 78 7.63 1.27 -6.14
N GLU A 79 7.68 0.62 -7.29
CA GLU A 79 8.91 0.11 -7.89
C GLU A 79 9.92 1.24 -8.14
N GLN A 80 9.46 2.38 -8.68
CA GLN A 80 10.30 3.55 -8.86
C GLN A 80 10.85 4.06 -7.52
N ARG A 81 10.04 4.09 -6.47
CA ARG A 81 10.48 4.52 -5.15
C ARG A 81 11.56 3.59 -4.59
N VAL A 82 11.39 2.28 -4.71
CA VAL A 82 12.41 1.29 -4.32
C VAL A 82 13.70 1.53 -5.09
N ARG A 83 13.64 1.69 -6.42
CA ARG A 83 14.84 1.96 -7.23
C ARG A 83 15.58 3.24 -6.82
N ILE A 84 14.87 4.29 -6.43
CA ILE A 84 15.51 5.53 -5.97
C ILE A 84 16.25 5.28 -4.65
N LEU A 85 15.60 4.60 -3.70
CA LEU A 85 16.20 4.29 -2.41
C LEU A 85 17.45 3.41 -2.56
N LEU A 86 17.44 2.43 -3.46
CA LEU A 86 18.61 1.59 -3.75
C LEU A 86 19.72 2.35 -4.47
N LYS A 87 19.41 3.34 -5.31
CA LYS A 87 20.44 4.18 -5.96
C LYS A 87 21.08 5.20 -5.01
N GLU A 88 20.36 5.60 -3.96
CA GLU A 88 20.89 6.47 -2.89
C GLU A 88 21.76 5.68 -1.89
N ASP A 89 21.69 4.35 -1.93
CA ASP A 89 22.51 3.43 -1.14
C ASP A 89 23.65 2.91 -2.05
N ASP A 90 24.85 3.51 -1.97
CA ASP A 90 26.00 3.28 -2.86
C ASP A 90 26.46 1.79 -2.94
N ASP A 91 25.93 0.92 -2.08
CA ASP A 91 26.26 -0.51 -1.97
C ASP A 91 25.08 -1.46 -2.31
N ALA A 92 23.91 -0.95 -2.72
CA ALA A 92 22.74 -1.78 -2.97
C ALA A 92 22.64 -2.25 -4.43
N THR A 93 22.86 -3.56 -4.67
CA THR A 93 22.75 -4.16 -5.99
C THR A 93 21.30 -4.54 -6.35
N PRO A 94 20.74 -4.09 -7.48
CA PRO A 94 19.38 -4.46 -7.91
C PRO A 94 19.13 -5.96 -8.12
N ASP A 95 20.19 -6.76 -8.24
CA ASP A 95 20.14 -8.22 -8.39
C ASP A 95 19.64 -8.98 -7.14
N ASP A 96 19.67 -8.34 -5.95
CA ASP A 96 19.34 -9.01 -4.68
C ASP A 96 17.85 -9.37 -4.51
N PHE A 97 16.99 -8.91 -5.42
CA PHE A 97 15.54 -9.14 -5.38
C PHE A 97 14.99 -9.88 -6.62
N ILE A 98 15.85 -10.25 -7.59
CA ILE A 98 15.48 -11.06 -8.77
C ILE A 98 15.90 -12.53 -8.59
N GLN A 99 16.38 -12.93 -7.41
CA GLN A 99 16.62 -14.33 -7.12
C GLN A 99 15.29 -15.04 -6.77
N GLU A 100 14.92 -15.97 -7.65
CA GLU A 100 13.89 -17.01 -7.53
C GLU A 100 12.50 -16.69 -8.12
N ALA A 101 12.43 -16.74 -9.45
CA ALA A 101 11.27 -17.29 -10.16
C ALA A 101 11.76 -18.18 -11.30
N GLU A 102 12.29 -19.37 -10.96
CA GLU A 102 12.27 -20.55 -11.84
C GLU A 102 11.12 -21.48 -11.41
#